data_AF-A0A533XT53-F1
#
_entry.id   AF-A0A533XT53-F1
#
_cell.length_a   1.000
_cell.length_b   1.000
_cell.length_c   1.000
_cell.angle_alpha   90.00
_cell.angle_beta   90.00
_cell.angle_gamma   90.00
#
_symmetry.space_group_name_H-M   'P 1'
#
loop_
_entity.id
_entity.type
_entity.pdbx_description
1 polymer ?
#
loop_
_entity_poly.entity_id
_entity_poly.type
_entity_poly.pdbx_seq_one_letter_code
_entity_poly.pdbx_strand_id
1 'polypeptide(L)' 'WEDVWTYIRVYEVPYNELHDRNYPSIGCTYCTSPVMPGEDPRAGRWKNFTKTECGIHKAS' A
#
# COMPACT_ATOMS: atom_id res chain seq x y z
N TRP A 1 -6.09 -3.19 -9.36
CA TRP A 1 -6.50 -3.06 -7.95
C TRP A 1 -7.96 -3.41 -7.73
N GLU A 2 -8.85 -3.15 -8.70
CA GLU A 2 -10.28 -3.44 -8.58
C GLU A 2 -10.57 -4.92 -8.32
N ASP A 3 -9.92 -5.84 -9.05
CA ASP A 3 -10.11 -7.29 -8.85
C ASP A 3 -9.77 -7.75 -7.43
N VAL A 4 -8.72 -7.19 -6.82
CA VAL A 4 -8.31 -7.52 -5.45
C VAL A 4 -9.38 -7.10 -4.45
N TRP A 5 -9.91 -5.88 -4.57
CA TRP A 5 -10.96 -5.37 -3.69
C TRP A 5 -12.30 -6.07 -3.90
N THR A 6 -12.63 -6.41 -5.14
CA THR A 6 -13.81 -7.23 -5.46
C THR A 6 -13.74 -8.57 -4.74
N TYR A 7 -12.59 -9.26 -4.81
CA TYR A 7 -12.40 -10.52 -4.10
C TYR A 7 -12.56 -10.38 -2.58
N ILE A 8 -11.89 -9.38 -1.99
CA ILE A 8 -11.99 -9.11 -0.54
C ILE A 8 -13.44 -8.91 -0.11
N ARG A 9 -14.22 -8.14 -0.88
CA ARG A 9 -15.62 -7.83 -0.54
C ARG A 9 -16.56 -9.01 -0.76
N VAL A 10 -16.43 -9.74 -1.87
CA VAL A 10 -17.29 -10.89 -2.21
C VAL A 10 -17.16 -12.01 -1.19
N TYR A 11 -15.94 -12.24 -0.69
CA TYR A 11 -15.64 -13.33 0.22
C TYR A 11 -15.45 -12.88 1.67
N GLU A 12 -15.77 -11.63 1.98
CA GLU A 12 -15.64 -11.04 3.33
C GLU A 12 -14.27 -11.30 3.97
N VAL A 13 -13.20 -11.23 3.15
CA VAL A 13 -11.84 -11.51 3.60
C VAL A 13 -11.43 -10.41 4.59
N PRO A 14 -10.98 -10.76 5.81
CA PRO A 14 -10.43 -9.77 6.72
C PRO A 14 -9.24 -9.05 6.07
N TYR A 15 -9.27 -7.72 6.10
CA TYR A 15 -8.20 -6.88 5.59
C TYR A 15 -7.75 -5.88 6.66
N ASN A 16 -6.62 -5.21 6.41
CA ASN A 16 -6.09 -4.23 7.36
C ASN A 16 -6.91 -2.93 7.33
N GLU A 17 -7.45 -2.50 8.47
CA GLU A 17 -8.25 -1.27 8.62
C GLU A 17 -7.55 0.02 8.14
N LEU A 18 -6.22 0.02 8.04
CA LEU A 18 -5.48 1.16 7.49
C LEU A 18 -5.82 1.41 6.01
N HIS A 19 -6.30 0.41 5.28
CA HIS A 19 -6.78 0.61 3.91
C HIS A 19 -7.97 1.59 3.85
N ASP A 20 -8.79 1.67 4.91
CA ASP A 20 -9.89 2.63 5.02
C ASP A 20 -9.39 4.05 5.36
N ARG A 21 -8.13 4.17 5.78
CA ARG A 21 -7.47 5.44 6.17
C ARG A 21 -6.48 5.93 5.11
N ASN A 22 -6.71 5.59 3.84
CA ASN A 22 -5.86 5.93 2.69
C ASN A 22 -4.44 5.34 2.73
N TYR A 23 -4.26 4.13 3.27
CA TYR A 23 -3.01 3.36 3.16
C TYR A 23 -3.13 2.20 2.14
N PRO A 24 -3.07 2.45 0.82
CA PRO A 24 -3.18 1.39 -0.19
C PRO A 24 -1.98 0.43 -0.24
N SER A 25 -0.81 0.84 0.26
CA SER A 25 0.37 -0.02 0.38
C SER A 25 0.96 0.10 1.78
N ILE A 26 0.93 -0.99 2.54
CA ILE A 26 1.31 -1.03 3.96
C ILE A 26 2.67 -1.74 4.11
N GLY A 27 3.57 -1.16 4.90
CA GLY A 27 4.86 -1.73 5.26
C GLY A 27 5.22 -1.47 6.73
N CYS A 28 6.45 -1.03 6.97
CA CYS A 28 6.92 -0.65 8.31
C CYS A 28 6.22 0.64 8.81
N THR A 29 6.00 0.78 10.12
CA THR A 29 5.33 1.95 10.73
C THR A 29 6.00 3.29 10.40
N TYR A 30 7.33 3.32 10.32
CA TYR A 30 8.10 4.54 10.03
C TYR A 30 8.28 4.80 8.52
N CYS A 31 7.94 3.81 7.69
CA CYS A 31 8.22 3.77 6.24
C CYS A 31 6.93 3.77 5.41
N THR A 32 5.79 4.05 6.05
CA THR A 32 4.46 3.97 5.43
C THR A 32 3.65 5.18 5.84
N SER A 33 3.05 5.83 4.87
CA SER A 33 2.21 7.00 5.07
C SER A 33 0.98 6.93 4.16
N PRO A 34 -0.11 7.64 4.49
CA PRO A 34 -1.29 7.66 3.64
C PRO A 34 -0.99 8.44 2.36
N VAL A 35 -1.67 8.05 1.28
CA VAL A 35 -1.57 8.70 -0.03
C VAL A 35 -2.68 9.74 -0.20
N MET A 36 -2.41 10.79 -0.99
CA MET A 36 -3.41 11.77 -1.41
C MET A 36 -4.18 11.28 -2.65
N PRO A 37 -5.40 11.80 -2.90
CA PRO A 37 -6.15 11.49 -4.12
C PRO A 37 -5.31 11.78 -5.39
N GLY A 38 -5.23 10.80 -6.28
CA GLY A 38 -4.47 10.90 -7.53
C GLY A 38 -2.98 10.50 -7.44
N GLU A 39 -2.44 10.23 -6.24
CA GLU A 39 -1.08 9.71 -6.09
C GLU A 39 -0.98 8.22 -6.48
N ASP A 40 0.24 7.76 -6.80
CA ASP A 40 0.54 6.34 -6.97
C ASP A 40 0.16 5.58 -5.68
N PRO A 41 -0.57 4.45 -5.75
CA PRO A 41 -0.97 3.66 -4.57
C PRO A 41 0.20 3.16 -3.68
N ARG A 42 1.44 3.21 -4.15
CA ARG A 42 2.66 2.91 -3.38
C ARG A 42 3.46 4.16 -3.01
N ALA A 43 3.05 5.37 -3.39
CA ALA A 43 3.77 6.61 -3.09
C ALA A 43 4.07 6.77 -1.59
N GLY A 44 3.15 6.33 -0.72
CA GLY A 44 3.30 6.36 0.73
C GLY A 44 4.50 5.57 1.28
N ARG A 45 5.10 4.67 0.50
CA ARG A 45 6.29 3.87 0.87
C ARG A 45 7.61 4.62 0.75
N TRP A 46 7.63 5.70 -0.05
CA TRP A 46 8.82 6.50 -0.32
C TRP A 46 8.53 7.99 -0.14
N LYS A 47 7.58 8.33 0.74
CA LYS A 47 7.31 9.73 1.08
C LYS A 47 8.58 10.34 1.67
N ASN A 48 9.17 11.28 0.95
CA ASN A 48 10.48 11.92 1.22
C ASN A 48 11.74 11.06 0.91
N PHE A 49 11.61 9.96 0.18
CA PHE A 49 12.73 9.11 -0.24
C PHE A 49 12.70 8.85 -1.74
N THR A 50 13.85 8.48 -2.31
CA THR A 50 13.88 7.96 -3.68
C THR A 50 13.15 6.63 -3.74
N LYS A 51 12.36 6.42 -4.79
CA LYS A 51 11.67 5.15 -5.03
C LYS A 51 12.67 4.02 -5.24
N THR A 52 12.78 3.12 -4.27
CA THR A 52 13.64 1.92 -4.32
C THR A 52 12.89 0.72 -3.75
N GLU A 53 12.94 -0.42 -4.42
CA GLU A 53 12.30 -1.63 -3.89
C GLU A 53 12.98 -2.09 -2.59
N CYS A 54 12.19 -2.61 -1.64
CA CYS A 54 12.73 -3.10 -0.39
C CYS A 54 13.50 -4.41 -0.59
N GLY A 55 14.46 -4.71 0.30
CA GLY A 55 15.35 -5.87 0.20
C GLY A 55 14.70 -7.26 0.33
N ILE A 56 13.38 -7.34 0.48
CA ILE A 56 12.61 -8.60 0.33
C ILE A 56 12.54 -8.99 -1.15
N HIS A 57 12.59 -8.02 -2.05
CA HIS A 57 12.64 -8.27 -3.48
C HIS A 57 14.07 -8.57 -3.89
N LYS A 58 14.25 -9.41 -4.92
CA LYS A 58 15.58 -9.63 -5.50
C LYS A 58 16.17 -8.28 -5.89
N ALA A 59 17.40 -8.00 -5.46
CA ALA A 59 18.18 -6.91 -6.03
C ALA A 59 18.23 -7.16 -7.54
N SER A 60 17.56 -6.31 -8.30
CA SER A 60 17.71 -6.30 -9.76
C SER A 60 19.03 -5.64 -10.10
#